data_AF-A0A7J7I7V2-F1
#
_entry.id   AF-A0A7J7I7V2-F1
#
_cell.length_a   1.000
_cell.length_b   1.000
_cell.length_c   1.000
_cell.angle_alpha   90.00
_cell.angle_beta   90.00
_cell.angle_gamma   90.00
#
_symmetry.space_group_name_H-M   'P 1'
#
loop_
_entity.id
_entity.type
_entity.pdbx_description
1 polymer ?
#
loop_
_entity_poly.entity_id
_entity_poly.type
_entity_poly.pdbx_seq_one_letter_code
_entity_poly.pdbx_strand_id
1 'polypeptide(L)'
;MAVEGLFPGEGQRGAVGDYNNLKYPKLGDMLDYILKQQPALLEATEMREAKLLFPSKTYVAMIKLLLKCFEADAEQYRTVERILEYWPSVENMCLLLEHAMAYEGSVELHSNASKALITIGTFVFDLCYLDL
;
A
#
# COMPACT_ATOMS: atom_id res chain seq x y z
N MET A 1 3.24 -28.01 13.52
CA MET A 1 4.51 -27.73 12.82
C MET A 1 4.16 -27.20 11.44
N ALA A 2 4.31 -25.89 11.19
CA ALA A 2 4.39 -25.24 9.87
C ALA A 2 4.55 -23.72 10.09
N VAL A 3 5.79 -23.24 10.18
CA VAL A 3 6.16 -21.80 10.22
C VAL A 3 7.30 -21.57 9.23
N GLU A 4 7.11 -22.03 8.00
CA GLU A 4 8.08 -21.87 6.92
C GLU A 4 7.35 -21.23 5.76
N GLY A 5 7.46 -19.90 5.63
CA GLY A 5 6.84 -19.20 4.52
C GLY A 5 6.85 -17.67 4.53
N LEU A 6 7.29 -16.98 5.59
CA LEU A 6 7.22 -15.51 5.64
C LEU A 6 8.49 -14.78 6.09
N PHE A 7 9.61 -15.48 6.27
CA PHE A 7 10.88 -14.83 6.58
C PHE A 7 11.99 -15.44 5.72
N PRO A 8 12.65 -14.67 4.84
CA PRO A 8 13.97 -15.05 4.35
C PRO A 8 14.87 -15.17 5.58
N GLY A 9 15.31 -16.40 5.87
CA GLY A 9 16.12 -16.70 7.04
C GLY A 9 17.37 -15.82 7.07
N GLU A 10 17.65 -15.25 8.24
CA GLU A 10 18.91 -14.59 8.56
C GLU A 10 20.03 -15.62 8.50
N GLY A 11 20.53 -15.84 7.29
CA GLY A 11 21.44 -16.95 7.03
C GLY A 11 22.03 -16.88 5.64
N GLN A 12 22.50 -15.70 5.21
CA GLN A 12 23.48 -15.60 4.12
C GLN A 12 24.15 -14.22 4.15
N ARG A 13 25.22 -14.15 4.93
CA ARG A 13 26.25 -13.12 4.87
C ARG A 13 27.04 -13.33 3.58
N GLY A 14 26.47 -12.95 2.43
CA GLY A 14 27.11 -13.25 1.14
C GLY A 14 26.24 -13.10 -0.10
N ALA A 15 25.37 -12.10 -0.16
CA ALA A 15 24.87 -11.58 -1.43
C ALA A 15 24.42 -10.15 -1.19
N VAL A 16 25.18 -9.18 -1.71
CA VAL A 16 24.59 -7.90 -2.11
C VAL A 16 23.68 -8.27 -3.27
N GLY A 17 22.50 -8.76 -2.92
CA GLY A 17 21.50 -9.23 -3.87
C GLY A 17 21.12 -8.06 -4.75
N ASP A 18 21.00 -8.35 -6.03
CA ASP A 18 20.57 -7.42 -7.05
C ASP A 18 19.10 -7.05 -6.84
N TYR A 19 18.82 -6.23 -5.82
CA TYR A 19 17.47 -5.76 -5.44
C TYR A 19 16.79 -5.00 -6.59
N ASN A 20 17.55 -4.59 -7.62
CA ASN A 20 17.07 -3.88 -8.79
C ASN A 20 16.23 -4.75 -9.74
N ASN A 21 16.22 -6.08 -9.58
CA ASN A 21 15.47 -6.99 -10.44
C ASN A 21 14.17 -7.53 -9.81
N LEU A 22 13.80 -7.06 -8.61
CA LEU A 22 12.55 -7.47 -7.97
C LEU A 22 11.37 -6.76 -8.64
N LYS A 23 10.66 -7.47 -9.52
CA LYS A 23 9.43 -6.97 -10.14
C LYS A 23 8.27 -7.07 -9.15
N TYR A 24 7.82 -5.93 -8.64
CA TYR A 24 6.57 -5.85 -7.91
C TYR A 24 5.38 -6.02 -8.86
N PRO A 25 4.28 -6.66 -8.43
CA PRO A 25 3.03 -6.65 -9.18
C PRO A 25 2.47 -5.23 -9.27
N LYS A 26 1.60 -4.98 -10.27
CA LYS A 26 0.92 -3.69 -10.38
C LYS A 26 0.09 -3.42 -9.14
N LEU A 27 0.06 -2.16 -8.71
CA LEU A 27 -0.71 -1.75 -7.54
C LEU A 27 -2.20 -2.08 -7.72
N GLY A 28 -2.75 -1.76 -8.90
CA GLY A 28 -4.16 -2.02 -9.22
C GLY A 28 -4.54 -3.49 -9.09
N ASP A 29 -3.71 -4.40 -9.62
CA ASP A 29 -3.97 -5.85 -9.54
C ASP A 29 -3.99 -6.35 -8.08
N MET A 30 -3.09 -5.82 -7.24
CA MET A 30 -3.02 -6.18 -5.82
C MET A 30 -4.20 -5.63 -5.02
N LEU A 31 -4.59 -4.38 -5.29
CA LEU A 31 -5.76 -3.78 -4.66
C LEU A 31 -7.04 -4.49 -5.08
N ASP A 32 -7.22 -4.78 -6.36
CA ASP A 32 -8.35 -5.56 -6.87
C ASP A 32 -8.47 -6.90 -6.17
N TYR A 33 -7.34 -7.59 -5.95
CA TYR A 33 -7.32 -8.83 -5.22
C TYR A 33 -7.79 -8.64 -3.77
N ILE A 34 -7.25 -7.65 -3.05
CA ILE A 34 -7.59 -7.37 -1.65
C ILE A 34 -9.06 -6.99 -1.52
N LEU A 35 -9.56 -6.09 -2.38
CA LEU A 35 -10.94 -5.60 -2.37
C LEU A 35 -11.94 -6.70 -2.73
N LYS A 36 -11.58 -7.64 -3.61
CA LYS A 36 -12.38 -8.85 -3.86
C LYS A 36 -12.50 -9.73 -2.62
N GLN A 37 -11.44 -9.83 -1.81
CA GLN A 37 -11.49 -10.60 -0.57
C GLN A 37 -12.27 -9.88 0.54
N GLN A 38 -12.21 -8.55 0.57
CA GLN A 38 -12.89 -7.76 1.59
C GLN A 38 -13.47 -6.46 1.02
N PRO A 39 -14.66 -6.52 0.39
CA PRO A 39 -15.30 -5.35 -0.23
C PRO A 39 -15.67 -4.24 0.75
N ALA A 40 -15.85 -4.58 2.04
CA ALA A 40 -16.18 -3.62 3.09
C ALA A 40 -15.13 -2.51 3.26
N LEU A 41 -13.91 -2.71 2.75
CA LEU A 41 -12.87 -1.65 2.69
C LEU A 41 -13.28 -0.42 1.87
N LEU A 42 -14.23 -0.55 0.94
CA LEU A 42 -14.71 0.55 0.11
C LEU A 42 -15.89 1.31 0.74
N GLU A 43 -16.43 0.81 1.84
CA GLU A 43 -17.53 1.49 2.51
C GLU A 43 -16.94 2.65 3.32
N ALA A 44 -17.04 3.87 2.78
CA ALA A 44 -16.65 5.08 3.49
C ALA A 44 -17.61 5.32 4.66
N THR A 45 -17.36 4.70 5.81
CA THR A 45 -18.13 5.02 7.02
C THR A 45 -17.59 6.30 7.64
N GLU A 46 -18.44 7.33 7.71
CA GLU A 46 -18.12 8.67 8.23
C GLU A 46 -17.58 8.69 9.67
N MET A 47 -17.70 7.59 10.40
CA MET A 47 -17.09 7.41 11.71
C MET A 47 -15.93 6.43 11.60
N ARG A 48 -14.72 6.93 11.91
CA ARG A 48 -13.49 6.16 12.17
C ARG A 48 -13.85 4.78 12.70
N GLU A 49 -13.76 3.76 11.84
CA GLU A 49 -14.28 2.44 12.18
C GLU A 49 -13.74 2.02 13.55
N ALA A 50 -14.64 1.57 14.42
CA ALA A 50 -14.21 1.14 15.75
C ALA A 50 -13.32 -0.11 15.66
N LYS A 51 -13.55 -0.94 14.64
CA LYS A 51 -12.99 -2.28 14.51
C LYS A 51 -12.22 -2.45 13.21
N LEU A 52 -11.12 -3.19 13.26
CA LEU A 52 -10.38 -3.54 12.05
C LEU A 52 -11.00 -4.73 11.30
N LEU A 53 -11.11 -4.65 9.98
CA LEU A 53 -11.48 -5.77 9.11
C LEU A 53 -10.40 -6.87 9.00
N PHE A 54 -9.14 -6.54 9.31
CA PHE A 54 -8.03 -7.49 9.38
C PHE A 54 -7.20 -7.27 10.65
N PRO A 55 -6.46 -8.29 11.14
CA PRO A 55 -5.51 -8.09 12.23
C PRO A 55 -4.50 -6.98 11.90
N SER A 56 -4.07 -6.20 12.91
CA SER A 56 -3.21 -5.04 12.66
C SER A 56 -1.89 -5.40 11.97
N LYS A 57 -1.32 -6.57 12.29
CA LYS A 57 -0.10 -7.08 11.62
C LYS A 57 -0.32 -7.36 10.13
N THR A 58 -1.50 -7.81 9.75
CA THR A 58 -1.88 -8.04 8.35
C THR A 58 -1.91 -6.72 7.59
N TYR A 59 -2.54 -5.68 8.17
CA TYR A 59 -2.50 -4.34 7.58
C TYR A 59 -1.07 -3.81 7.45
N VAL A 60 -0.24 -3.94 8.48
CA VAL A 60 1.16 -3.45 8.41
C VAL A 60 1.91 -4.12 7.26
N ALA A 61 1.79 -5.43 7.09
CA ALA A 61 2.43 -6.14 5.98
C ALA A 61 1.85 -5.71 4.62
N MET A 62 0.52 -5.57 4.55
CA MET A 62 -0.20 -5.15 3.35
C MET A 62 0.20 -3.75 2.90
N ILE A 63 0.24 -2.78 3.82
CA ILE A 63 0.66 -1.39 3.55
C ILE A 63 2.10 -1.36 3.03
N LYS A 64 3.02 -2.08 3.67
CA LYS A 64 4.42 -2.14 3.23
C LYS A 64 4.54 -2.70 1.80
N LEU A 65 3.78 -3.76 1.49
CA LEU A 65 3.77 -4.35 0.15
C LEU A 65 3.16 -3.40 -0.88
N LEU A 66 1.98 -2.84 -0.59
CA LEU A 66 1.29 -1.93 -1.49
C LEU A 66 2.10 -0.66 -1.75
N LEU A 67 2.81 -0.13 -0.74
CA LEU A 67 3.68 1.02 -0.92
C LEU A 67 4.85 0.71 -1.86
N LYS A 68 5.42 -0.50 -1.80
CA LYS A 68 6.44 -0.94 -2.75
C LYS A 68 5.89 -1.09 -4.17
N CYS A 69 4.66 -1.60 -4.31
CA CYS A 69 3.98 -1.66 -5.60
C CYS A 69 3.73 -0.25 -6.15
N PHE A 70 3.26 0.66 -5.30
CA PHE A 70 3.03 2.07 -5.63
C PHE A 70 4.30 2.77 -6.12
N GLU A 71 5.42 2.61 -5.40
CA GLU A 71 6.71 3.20 -5.79
C GLU A 71 7.19 2.69 -7.16
N ALA A 72 7.10 1.37 -7.40
CA ALA A 72 7.51 0.74 -8.66
C ALA A 72 6.63 1.15 -9.85
N ASP A 73 5.34 1.37 -9.60
CA ASP A 73 4.37 1.84 -10.58
C ASP A 73 4.56 3.35 -10.86
N ALA A 74 4.75 4.17 -9.83
CA ALA A 74 4.97 5.61 -9.90
C ALA A 74 6.17 6.01 -10.79
N GLU A 75 7.27 5.23 -10.76
CA GLU A 75 8.42 5.45 -11.64
C GLU A 75 8.07 5.40 -13.13
N GLN A 76 6.99 4.70 -13.50
CA GLN A 76 6.55 4.50 -14.88
C GLN A 76 5.53 5.56 -15.35
N TYR A 77 5.03 6.41 -14.45
CA TYR A 77 3.95 7.36 -14.71
C TYR A 77 4.45 8.80 -14.77
N ARG A 78 5.10 9.14 -15.89
CA ARG A 78 5.50 10.53 -16.22
C ARG A 78 4.60 11.22 -17.24
N THR A 79 3.46 10.62 -17.55
CA THR A 79 2.54 11.08 -18.62
C THR A 79 1.12 11.12 -18.11
N VAL A 80 0.39 12.19 -18.42
CA VAL A 80 -0.96 12.49 -17.93
C VAL A 80 -1.97 11.36 -18.17
N GLU A 81 -1.93 10.72 -19.34
CA GLU A 81 -2.85 9.61 -19.69
C GLU A 81 -2.71 8.43 -18.73
N ARG A 82 -1.49 8.08 -18.34
CA ARG A 82 -1.26 6.98 -17.40
C ARG A 82 -1.61 7.35 -15.96
N ILE A 83 -1.57 8.64 -15.61
CA ILE A 83 -2.01 9.12 -14.30
C ILE A 83 -3.52 8.90 -14.14
N LEU A 84 -4.31 9.17 -15.18
CA LEU A 84 -5.76 8.95 -15.15
C LEU A 84 -6.13 7.47 -15.00
N GLU A 85 -5.41 6.57 -15.66
CA GLU A 85 -5.60 5.12 -15.50
C GLU A 85 -5.20 4.62 -14.10
N TYR A 86 -4.24 5.30 -13.47
CA TYR A 86 -3.70 4.92 -12.17
C TYR A 86 -4.49 5.49 -10.99
N TRP A 87 -5.16 6.63 -11.20
CA TRP A 87 -5.87 7.37 -10.14
C TRP A 87 -6.85 6.53 -9.33
N PRO A 88 -7.70 5.65 -9.92
CA PRO A 88 -8.62 4.82 -9.15
C PRO A 88 -7.91 3.86 -8.18
N SER A 89 -6.71 3.37 -8.54
CA SER A 89 -5.90 2.52 -7.66
C SER A 89 -5.34 3.33 -6.49
N VAL A 90 -4.92 4.58 -6.72
CA VAL A 90 -4.47 5.47 -5.66
C VAL A 90 -5.60 5.79 -4.68
N GLU A 91 -6.79 6.07 -5.18
CA GLU A 91 -7.99 6.31 -4.37
C GLU A 91 -8.34 5.09 -3.50
N ASN A 92 -8.38 3.90 -4.08
CA ASN A 92 -8.60 2.65 -3.34
C ASN A 92 -7.52 2.39 -2.28
N MET A 93 -6.26 2.72 -2.56
CA MET A 93 -5.18 2.64 -1.58
C MET A 93 -5.41 3.61 -0.42
N CYS A 94 -5.87 4.84 -0.68
CA CYS A 94 -6.20 5.81 0.35
C CYS A 94 -7.33 5.33 1.26
N LEU A 95 -8.42 4.78 0.70
CA LEU A 95 -9.53 4.22 1.49
C LEU A 95 -9.05 3.10 2.44
N LEU A 96 -8.20 2.20 1.94
CA LEU A 96 -7.58 1.16 2.77
C LEU A 96 -6.73 1.72 3.90
N LEU A 97 -5.97 2.79 3.64
CA LEU A 97 -5.12 3.46 4.63
C LEU A 97 -5.95 4.23 5.66
N GLU A 98 -7.07 4.83 5.26
CA GLU A 98 -8.02 5.49 6.16
C GLU A 98 -8.65 4.48 7.12
N HIS A 99 -9.13 3.35 6.60
CA HIS A 99 -9.61 2.26 7.42
C HIS A 99 -8.51 1.73 8.37
N ALA A 100 -7.27 1.59 7.90
CA ALA A 100 -6.13 1.18 8.75
C ALA A 100 -5.90 2.09 9.97
N MET A 101 -6.41 3.32 9.94
CA MET A 101 -6.38 4.28 11.06
C MET A 101 -7.60 4.17 12.00
N ALA A 102 -8.38 3.09 11.91
CA ALA A 102 -9.42 2.68 12.85
C ALA A 102 -8.94 2.71 14.32
N TYR A 103 -9.89 2.83 15.26
CA TYR A 103 -9.58 2.97 16.69
C TYR A 103 -8.78 1.79 17.26
N GLU A 104 -9.15 0.55 16.88
CA GLU A 104 -8.44 -0.69 17.24
C GLU A 104 -7.04 -0.83 16.59
N GLY A 105 -6.65 0.09 15.72
CA GLY A 105 -5.34 0.09 15.10
C GLY A 105 -4.20 0.21 16.11
N SER A 106 -3.15 -0.58 15.91
CA SER A 106 -1.94 -0.46 16.72
C SER A 106 -1.16 0.82 16.39
N VAL A 107 -0.32 1.29 17.32
CA VAL A 107 0.56 2.45 17.09
C VAL A 107 1.45 2.25 15.86
N GLU A 108 1.97 1.03 15.66
CA GLU A 108 2.74 0.70 14.46
C GLU A 108 1.88 0.82 13.19
N LEU A 109 0.65 0.32 13.23
CA LEU A 109 -0.27 0.40 12.10
C LEU A 109 -0.60 1.85 11.74
N HIS A 110 -0.99 2.66 12.73
CA HIS A 110 -1.26 4.09 12.52
C HIS A 110 -0.03 4.80 11.95
N SER A 111 1.17 4.54 12.49
CA SER A 111 2.40 5.13 11.97
C SER A 111 2.69 4.74 10.51
N ASN A 112 2.51 3.46 10.15
CA ASN A 112 2.71 3.02 8.77
C ASN A 112 1.66 3.62 7.83
N ALA A 113 0.39 3.65 8.24
CA ALA A 113 -0.69 4.20 7.43
C ALA A 113 -0.50 5.71 7.17
N SER A 114 -0.21 6.49 8.21
CA SER A 114 0.06 7.93 8.07
C SER A 114 1.27 8.20 7.19
N LYS A 115 2.36 7.42 7.33
CA LYS A 115 3.55 7.58 6.47
C LYS A 115 3.20 7.30 5.01
N ALA A 116 2.45 6.23 4.73
CA ALA A 116 2.04 5.90 3.37
C ALA A 116 1.14 6.98 2.76
N LEU A 117 0.17 7.52 3.51
CA LEU A 117 -0.67 8.64 3.06
C LEU A 117 0.16 9.88 2.72
N ILE A 118 1.15 10.23 3.54
CA ILE A 118 2.07 11.35 3.25
C ILE A 118 2.85 11.08 1.97
N THR A 119 3.41 9.87 1.80
CA THR A 119 4.16 9.50 0.59
C THR A 119 3.30 9.62 -0.67
N ILE A 120 2.07 9.10 -0.65
CA ILE A 120 1.12 9.20 -1.76
C ILE A 120 0.78 10.67 -2.02
N GLY A 121 0.45 11.43 -0.96
CA GLY A 121 0.12 12.85 -1.08
C GLY A 121 1.23 13.69 -1.68
N THR A 122 2.50 13.42 -1.32
CA THR A 122 3.66 14.07 -1.94
C THR A 122 3.76 13.75 -3.44
N PHE A 123 3.58 12.49 -3.83
CA PHE A 123 3.59 12.11 -5.24
C PHE A 123 2.48 12.80 -6.05
N VAL A 124 1.26 12.82 -5.51
CA VAL A 124 0.12 13.51 -6.15
C VAL A 124 0.39 15.01 -6.28
N PHE A 125 0.93 15.62 -5.23
CA PHE A 125 1.29 17.04 -5.24
C PHE A 125 2.36 17.35 -6.30
N ASP A 126 3.42 16.54 -6.38
CA ASP A 126 4.48 16.70 -7.37
C ASP A 126 3.94 16.59 -8.81
N LEU A 127 3.00 15.68 -9.05
CA LEU A 127 2.33 15.55 -10.35
C LEU A 127 1.53 16.80 -10.73
N CYS A 128 0.76 17.37 -9.80
CA CYS A 128 -0.01 18.60 -10.07
C CYS A 128 0.87 19.83 -10.38
N TYR A 129 2.13 19.83 -9.94
CA TYR A 129 3.10 20.89 -10.25
C TYR A 129 3.77 20.74 -11.62
N LEU A 130 3.77 19.55 -12.21
CA LEU A 130 4.31 19.30 -13.55
C LEU A 130 3.38 19.77 -14.67
N ASP A 131 2.11 20.08 -14.36
CA ASP A 131 1.10 20.59 -15.30
C ASP A 131 1.04 22.15 -15.38
N LEU A 132 2.01 22.86 -14.79
CA LEU A 132 2.09 24.34 -14.75
C LEU A 132 3.36 24.88 -15.44
#